data_AF-A0A556CDY1-F1
#
_entry.id   AF-A0A556CDY1-F1
#
_cell.length_a   1.000
_cell.length_b   1.000
_cell.length_c   1.000
_cell.angle_alpha   90.00
_cell.angle_beta   90.00
_cell.angle_gamma   90.00
#
_symmetry.space_group_name_H-M   'P 1'
#
loop_
_entity.id
_entity.type
_entity.pdbx_description
1 polymer ?
#
loop_
_entity_poly.entity_id
_entity_poly.type
_entity_poly.pdbx_seq_one_letter_code
_entity_poly.pdbx_strand_id
1 'polypeptide(L)'
;MKATGIVRRIDDLGRVVIPKEIRRTLRIREGDPLEIFVDRDGEVILKKYSPISELGDFAKEYTEALYDSLGHNVLVCDRDSIIAVAGISKKEYLNKSVGDLIEKTMEDRKSVIMTDESEISIIDGVTEKVSSYTIGPIVANGDPIGAVIIFSKEAIISEVEHKSVNTAASFLAKQMEQ
;
A
#
# COMPACT_ATOMS: atom_id res chain seq x y z
N MET A 1 -25.24 10.29 -1.75
CA MET A 1 -24.19 10.98 -2.52
C MET A 1 -24.11 12.44 -2.05
N LYS A 2 -22.92 13.07 -2.06
CA LYS A 2 -22.77 14.48 -1.70
C LYS A 2 -22.38 15.25 -2.95
N ALA A 3 -23.23 16.18 -3.39
CA ALA A 3 -22.95 17.00 -4.56
C ALA A 3 -21.79 17.96 -4.26
N THR A 4 -20.72 17.90 -5.05
CA THR A 4 -19.59 18.85 -4.95
C THR A 4 -19.89 20.18 -5.65
N GLY A 5 -20.91 20.22 -6.54
CA GLY A 5 -21.26 21.40 -7.34
C GLY A 5 -20.25 21.76 -8.42
N ILE A 6 -19.22 20.93 -8.63
CA ILE A 6 -18.14 21.22 -9.59
C ILE A 6 -18.53 20.67 -10.97
N VAL A 7 -18.58 21.55 -11.96
CA VAL A 7 -18.85 21.19 -13.37
C VAL A 7 -17.56 21.22 -14.18
N ARG A 8 -17.35 20.19 -15.01
CA ARG A 8 -16.24 20.08 -15.95
C ARG A 8 -16.76 19.66 -17.31
N ARG A 9 -16.13 20.19 -18.36
CA ARG A 9 -16.41 19.81 -19.74
C ARG A 9 -15.57 18.58 -20.09
N ILE A 10 -16.15 17.72 -20.91
CA ILE A 10 -15.43 16.65 -21.58
C ILE A 10 -14.60 17.26 -22.72
N ASP A 11 -13.43 16.70 -22.98
CA ASP A 11 -12.66 17.08 -24.17
C ASP A 11 -13.08 16.28 -25.41
N ASP A 12 -12.38 16.50 -26.51
CA ASP A 12 -12.60 15.86 -27.81
C ASP A 12 -12.32 14.35 -27.82
N LEU A 13 -11.59 13.83 -26.83
CA LEU A 13 -11.24 12.42 -26.68
C LEU A 13 -12.07 11.71 -25.61
N GLY A 14 -13.04 12.38 -24.99
CA GLY A 14 -13.87 11.79 -23.95
C GLY A 14 -13.28 11.86 -22.53
N ARG A 15 -12.19 12.59 -22.31
CA ARG A 15 -11.54 12.69 -21.00
C ARG A 15 -12.23 13.76 -20.14
N VAL A 16 -12.30 13.49 -18.83
CA VAL A 16 -12.77 14.45 -17.83
C VAL A 16 -11.69 14.69 -16.79
N VAL A 17 -11.46 15.95 -16.45
CA VAL A 17 -10.44 16.33 -15.45
C VAL A 17 -11.03 16.21 -14.05
N ILE A 18 -10.44 15.36 -13.20
CA ILE A 18 -10.75 15.31 -11.77
C ILE A 18 -10.09 16.51 -11.08
N PRO A 19 -10.87 17.41 -10.44
CA PRO A 19 -10.33 18.56 -9.71
C PRO A 19 -9.27 18.18 -8.68
N LYS A 20 -8.23 19.02 -8.53
CA LYS A 20 -7.10 18.78 -7.61
C LYS A 20 -7.56 18.54 -6.16
N GLU A 21 -8.63 19.21 -5.73
CA GLU A 21 -9.21 19.05 -4.39
C GLU A 21 -9.74 17.63 -4.15
N ILE A 22 -10.49 17.10 -5.13
CA ILE A 22 -11.01 15.73 -5.07
C ILE A 22 -9.84 14.73 -5.10
N ARG A 23 -8.87 14.93 -6.00
CA ARG A 23 -7.67 14.09 -6.07
C ARG A 23 -6.90 14.06 -4.75
N ARG A 24 -6.67 15.22 -4.13
CA ARG A 24 -6.00 15.32 -2.82
C ARG A 24 -6.78 14.59 -1.72
N THR A 25 -8.09 14.83 -1.66
CA THR A 25 -8.95 14.24 -0.61
C THR A 25 -9.01 12.73 -0.72
N LEU A 26 -9.06 12.20 -1.95
CA LEU A 26 -9.12 10.77 -2.23
C LEU A 26 -7.74 10.14 -2.45
N ARG A 27 -6.63 10.87 -2.21
CA ARG A 27 -5.25 10.42 -2.48
C ARG A 27 -5.08 9.79 -3.87
N ILE A 28 -5.66 10.39 -4.90
CA ILE A 28 -5.52 9.96 -6.30
C ILE A 28 -4.28 10.64 -6.89
N ARG A 29 -3.27 9.84 -7.18
CA ARG A 29 -1.99 10.25 -7.76
C ARG A 29 -2.02 10.12 -9.29
N GLU A 30 -1.03 10.70 -9.95
CA GLU A 30 -0.87 10.49 -11.39
C GLU A 30 -0.52 9.02 -11.66
N GLY A 31 -1.18 8.40 -12.64
CA GLY A 31 -1.02 6.98 -12.94
C GLY A 31 -1.89 6.04 -12.10
N ASP A 32 -2.59 6.53 -11.06
CA ASP A 32 -3.48 5.68 -10.27
C ASP A 32 -4.61 5.10 -11.14
N PRO A 33 -4.85 3.78 -11.08
CA PRO A 33 -5.96 3.17 -11.78
C PRO A 33 -7.30 3.52 -11.11
N LEU A 34 -8.28 3.86 -11.93
CA LEU A 34 -9.66 4.11 -11.49
C LEU A 34 -10.60 3.17 -12.23
N GLU A 35 -11.48 2.53 -11.49
CA GLU A 35 -12.53 1.68 -12.03
C GLU A 35 -13.78 2.50 -12.34
N ILE A 36 -14.39 2.26 -13.49
CA ILE A 36 -15.56 2.98 -13.99
C ILE A 36 -16.78 2.09 -13.91
N PHE A 37 -17.78 2.52 -13.14
CA PHE A 37 -19.09 1.89 -13.08
C PHE A 37 -20.15 2.78 -13.71
N VAL A 38 -21.17 2.16 -14.27
CA VAL A 38 -22.38 2.84 -14.77
C VAL A 38 -23.55 2.36 -13.93
N ASP A 39 -24.22 3.29 -13.24
CA ASP A 39 -25.44 2.97 -12.49
C ASP A 39 -26.66 2.93 -13.42
N ARG A 40 -27.76 2.36 -12.95
CA ARG A 40 -29.02 2.19 -13.69
C ARG A 40 -29.61 3.52 -14.16
N ASP A 41 -29.35 4.59 -13.43
CA ASP A 41 -29.81 5.94 -13.75
C ASP A 41 -28.88 6.69 -14.73
N GLY A 42 -27.85 6.01 -15.26
CA GLY A 42 -26.88 6.57 -16.21
C GLY A 42 -25.77 7.38 -15.55
N GLU A 43 -25.63 7.30 -14.21
CA GLU A 43 -24.53 7.92 -13.49
C GLU A 43 -23.21 7.19 -13.74
N VAL A 44 -22.13 7.94 -13.92
CA VAL A 44 -20.76 7.40 -14.00
C VAL A 44 -20.09 7.52 -12.64
N ILE A 45 -19.74 6.39 -12.05
CA ILE A 45 -19.10 6.31 -10.74
C ILE A 45 -17.64 5.89 -10.93
N LEU A 46 -16.72 6.71 -10.41
CA LEU A 46 -15.30 6.41 -10.37
C LEU A 46 -14.92 5.93 -8.98
N LYS A 47 -14.25 4.77 -8.89
CA LYS A 47 -13.66 4.25 -7.65
C LYS A 47 -12.17 4.03 -7.82
N LYS A 48 -11.39 4.14 -6.74
CA LYS A 48 -10.00 3.70 -6.76
C LYS A 48 -9.97 2.20 -6.99
N TYR A 49 -9.18 1.76 -7.96
CA TYR A 49 -8.90 0.36 -8.16
C TYR A 49 -7.72 -0.02 -7.24
N SER A 50 -7.95 -0.94 -6.30
CA SER A 50 -6.90 -1.49 -5.44
C SER A 50 -6.80 -2.99 -5.71
N PRO A 51 -5.95 -3.42 -6.68
CA PRO A 51 -5.77 -4.83 -7.02
C PRO A 51 -5.44 -5.69 -5.80
N ILE A 52 -4.64 -5.13 -4.90
CA ILE A 52 -4.13 -5.85 -3.74
C ILE A 52 -5.15 -5.96 -2.60
N SER A 53 -6.16 -5.07 -2.54
CA SER A 53 -7.30 -5.25 -1.63
C SER A 53 -8.14 -6.46 -2.04
N GLU A 54 -8.18 -6.79 -3.33
CA GLU A 54 -8.82 -8.02 -3.84
C GLU A 54 -7.96 -9.26 -3.53
N LEU A 55 -6.65 -9.10 -3.31
CA LEU A 55 -5.74 -10.13 -2.78
C LEU A 55 -5.72 -10.24 -1.25
N GLY A 56 -6.69 -9.66 -0.53
CA GLY A 56 -6.67 -9.60 0.94
C GLY A 56 -6.39 -10.95 1.62
N ASP A 57 -6.91 -12.05 1.10
CA ASP A 57 -6.66 -13.41 1.62
C ASP A 57 -5.22 -13.87 1.40
N PHE A 58 -4.66 -13.67 0.20
CA PHE A 58 -3.26 -13.98 -0.10
C PHE A 58 -2.31 -13.12 0.73
N ALA A 59 -2.58 -11.82 0.84
CA ALA A 59 -1.78 -10.91 1.64
C ALA A 59 -1.76 -11.37 3.10
N LYS A 60 -2.91 -11.78 3.64
CA LYS A 60 -3.03 -12.31 5.00
C LYS A 60 -2.22 -13.60 5.18
N GLU A 61 -2.39 -14.60 4.32
CA GLU A 61 -1.67 -15.87 4.42
C GLU A 61 -0.15 -15.67 4.34
N TYR A 62 0.32 -14.81 3.42
CA TYR A 62 1.74 -14.52 3.28
C TYR A 62 2.30 -13.80 4.51
N THR A 63 1.53 -12.85 5.06
CA THR A 63 1.91 -12.10 6.27
C THR A 63 2.03 -13.04 7.47
N GLU A 64 1.08 -13.97 7.63
CA GLU A 64 1.09 -14.99 8.70
C GLU A 64 2.27 -15.95 8.51
N ALA A 65 2.54 -16.44 7.30
CA ALA A 65 3.66 -17.33 7.01
C ALA A 65 5.04 -16.68 7.27
N LEU A 66 5.21 -15.40 6.90
CA LEU A 66 6.44 -14.66 7.18
C LEU A 66 6.66 -14.49 8.69
N TYR A 67 5.58 -14.19 9.44
CA TYR A 67 5.66 -14.10 10.90
C TYR A 67 6.02 -15.45 11.53
N ASP A 68 5.36 -16.53 11.13
CA ASP A 68 5.62 -17.86 11.67
C ASP A 68 7.06 -18.32 11.40
N SER A 69 7.63 -17.92 10.26
CA SER A 69 9.00 -18.28 9.88
C SER A 69 10.08 -17.39 10.50
N LEU A 70 9.82 -16.10 10.69
CA LEU A 70 10.86 -15.10 11.06
C LEU A 70 10.68 -14.55 12.47
N GLY A 71 9.48 -14.61 13.04
CA GLY A 71 9.16 -14.10 14.38
C GLY A 71 9.15 -12.57 14.49
N HIS A 72 9.15 -11.84 13.38
CA HIS A 72 9.15 -10.37 13.34
C HIS A 72 7.79 -9.81 12.95
N ASN A 73 7.49 -8.57 13.34
CA ASN A 73 6.22 -7.94 12.96
C ASN A 73 6.18 -7.77 11.45
N VAL A 74 5.11 -8.27 10.81
CA VAL A 74 4.92 -8.22 9.36
C VAL A 74 3.65 -7.47 9.04
N LEU A 75 3.74 -6.56 8.07
CA LEU A 75 2.61 -5.83 7.51
C LEU A 75 2.63 -5.93 6.00
N VAL A 76 1.46 -5.95 5.38
CA VAL A 76 1.30 -5.71 3.94
C VAL A 76 0.33 -4.57 3.77
N CYS A 77 0.64 -3.66 2.87
CA CYS A 77 -0.19 -2.51 2.55
C CYS A 77 -0.47 -2.41 1.05
N ASP A 78 -1.58 -1.76 0.72
CA ASP A 78 -1.78 -1.19 -0.59
C ASP A 78 -1.20 0.24 -0.65
N ARG A 79 -1.59 1.02 -1.65
CA ARG A 79 -1.17 2.43 -1.80
C ARG A 79 -1.67 3.37 -0.71
N ASP A 80 -2.70 2.97 0.02
CA ASP A 80 -3.44 3.84 0.92
C ASP A 80 -3.41 3.35 2.36
N SER A 81 -3.47 2.04 2.59
CA SER A 81 -3.71 1.45 3.90
C SER A 81 -3.07 0.09 4.10
N ILE A 82 -2.85 -0.27 5.37
CA ILE A 82 -2.41 -1.60 5.76
C ILE A 82 -3.57 -2.59 5.60
N ILE A 83 -3.37 -3.64 4.80
CA ILE A 83 -4.39 -4.65 4.47
C ILE A 83 -4.17 -5.98 5.19
N ALA A 84 -2.95 -6.28 5.65
CA ALA A 84 -2.64 -7.48 6.43
C ALA A 84 -1.58 -7.20 7.50
N VAL A 85 -1.69 -7.93 8.62
CA VAL A 85 -0.89 -7.71 9.84
C VAL A 85 -0.65 -9.05 10.54
N ALA A 86 0.60 -9.33 10.94
CA ALA A 86 0.99 -10.43 11.82
C ALA A 86 2.09 -10.01 12.81
N GLY A 87 2.17 -10.69 13.95
CA GLY A 87 3.11 -10.40 15.05
C GLY A 87 2.77 -9.19 15.92
N ILE A 88 1.92 -8.28 15.43
CA ILE A 88 1.50 -7.08 16.16
C ILE A 88 -0.02 -6.88 16.16
N SER A 89 -0.50 -5.94 16.99
CA SER A 89 -1.93 -5.64 17.17
C SER A 89 -2.62 -5.27 15.85
N LYS A 90 -3.49 -6.16 15.35
CA LYS A 90 -4.33 -5.87 14.16
C LYS A 90 -5.16 -4.59 14.35
N LYS A 91 -5.65 -4.31 15.57
CA LYS A 91 -6.44 -3.11 15.88
C LYS A 91 -5.66 -1.81 15.66
N GLU A 92 -4.35 -1.85 15.87
CA GLU A 92 -3.48 -0.69 15.78
C GLU A 92 -3.09 -0.37 14.33
N TYR A 93 -2.89 -1.40 13.49
CA TYR A 93 -2.35 -1.23 12.13
C TYR A 93 -3.37 -1.46 11.01
N LEU A 94 -4.27 -2.44 11.13
CA LEU A 94 -5.16 -2.83 10.03
C LEU A 94 -6.09 -1.68 9.63
N ASN A 95 -6.24 -1.45 8.33
CA ASN A 95 -7.00 -0.36 7.71
C ASN A 95 -6.51 1.06 8.10
N LYS A 96 -5.32 1.19 8.70
CA LYS A 96 -4.71 2.50 8.93
C LYS A 96 -3.99 2.97 7.68
N SER A 97 -3.99 4.29 7.48
CA SER A 97 -3.32 4.88 6.33
C SER A 97 -1.81 4.71 6.39
N VAL A 98 -1.19 4.43 5.24
CA VAL A 98 0.28 4.32 5.12
C VAL A 98 0.95 5.66 5.42
N GLY A 99 2.06 5.62 6.15
CA GLY A 99 2.89 6.78 6.47
C GLY A 99 3.94 7.09 5.41
N ASP A 100 4.58 8.26 5.55
CA ASP A 100 5.50 8.84 4.55
C ASP A 100 6.67 7.92 4.18
N LEU A 101 7.19 7.14 5.14
CA LEU A 101 8.28 6.20 4.87
C LEU A 101 7.86 5.15 3.84
N ILE A 102 6.65 4.63 3.97
CA ILE A 102 6.12 3.58 3.10
C ILE A 102 5.80 4.16 1.72
N GLU A 103 5.15 5.33 1.69
CA GLU A 103 4.86 6.04 0.44
C GLU A 103 6.14 6.31 -0.37
N LYS A 104 7.16 6.88 0.28
CA LYS A 104 8.46 7.15 -0.36
C LYS A 104 9.13 5.88 -0.86
N THR A 105 9.10 4.80 -0.08
CA THR A 105 9.72 3.53 -0.49
C THR A 105 9.02 2.92 -1.71
N MET A 106 7.69 3.03 -1.79
CA MET A 106 6.91 2.64 -2.97
C MET A 106 7.25 3.49 -4.20
N GLU A 107 7.36 4.81 -4.03
CA GLU A 107 7.74 5.74 -5.11
C GLU A 107 9.15 5.46 -5.66
N ASP A 108 10.11 5.18 -4.77
CA ASP A 108 11.50 4.86 -5.14
C ASP A 108 11.63 3.48 -5.81
N ARG A 109 10.60 2.61 -5.68
CA ARG A 109 10.53 1.24 -6.25
C ARG A 109 11.73 0.36 -5.88
N LYS A 110 12.43 0.70 -4.80
CA LYS A 110 13.61 -0.01 -4.30
C LYS A 110 13.33 -0.46 -2.89
N SER A 111 13.68 -1.71 -2.61
CA SER A 111 13.60 -2.22 -1.26
C SER A 111 14.65 -1.57 -0.37
N VAL A 112 14.29 -1.43 0.90
CA VAL A 112 15.11 -0.76 1.92
C VAL A 112 15.37 -1.72 3.06
N ILE A 113 16.56 -1.68 3.62
CA ILE A 113 16.92 -2.31 4.90
C ILE A 113 17.54 -1.23 5.79
N MET A 114 17.08 -1.16 7.03
CA MET A 114 17.61 -0.28 8.07
C MET A 114 17.91 -1.13 9.30
N THR A 115 19.18 -1.19 9.69
CA THR A 115 19.66 -2.01 10.81
C THR A 115 19.88 -1.22 12.09
N ASP A 116 19.81 0.11 12.01
CA ASP A 116 20.00 1.01 13.12
C ASP A 116 18.66 1.47 13.70
N GLU A 117 18.67 1.74 15.01
CA GLU A 117 17.51 2.24 15.72
C GLU A 117 17.06 3.58 15.11
N SER A 118 15.78 3.65 14.77
CA SER A 118 15.22 4.78 14.05
C SER A 118 13.79 5.06 14.50
N GLU A 119 13.40 6.31 14.33
CA GLU A 119 12.05 6.78 14.56
C GLU A 119 11.36 6.90 13.20
N ILE A 120 10.31 6.11 12.98
CA ILE A 120 9.69 5.92 11.67
C ILE A 120 8.17 6.15 11.71
N SER A 121 7.60 6.42 10.53
CA SER A 121 6.16 6.53 10.33
C SER A 121 5.68 5.45 9.35
N ILE A 122 5.25 4.32 9.92
CA ILE A 122 4.57 3.24 9.15
C ILE A 122 3.11 3.63 8.91
N ILE A 123 2.46 4.20 9.92
CA ILE A 123 1.10 4.72 9.86
C ILE A 123 1.16 6.24 9.77
N ASP A 124 0.32 6.82 8.90
CA ASP A 124 0.21 8.27 8.73
C ASP A 124 -0.08 8.99 10.06
N GLY A 125 0.70 10.02 10.34
CA GLY A 125 0.59 10.83 11.56
C GLY A 125 1.00 10.12 12.86
N VAL A 126 1.48 8.87 12.79
CA VAL A 126 1.99 8.13 13.94
C VAL A 126 3.47 7.88 13.75
N THR A 127 4.22 8.21 14.80
CA THR A 127 5.66 8.00 14.85
C THR A 127 5.96 6.95 15.91
N GLU A 128 6.77 5.96 15.55
CA GLU A 128 7.19 4.91 16.47
C GLU A 128 8.68 4.61 16.37
N LYS A 129 9.25 4.23 17.50
CA LYS A 129 10.66 3.82 17.59
C LYS A 129 10.77 2.33 17.25
N VAL A 130 11.68 2.01 16.34
CA VAL A 130 12.01 0.64 15.95
C VAL A 130 13.52 0.43 16.02
N SER A 131 13.91 -0.79 16.35
CA SER A 131 15.32 -1.21 16.33
C SER A 131 15.82 -1.35 14.89
N SER A 132 15.00 -1.93 14.02
CA SER A 132 15.33 -2.14 12.62
C SER A 132 14.10 -2.46 11.78
N TYR A 133 14.18 -2.27 10.46
CA TYR A 133 13.09 -2.58 9.53
C TYR A 133 13.61 -2.90 8.12
N THR A 134 12.78 -3.58 7.32
CA THR A 134 12.97 -3.73 5.89
C THR A 134 11.63 -3.66 5.16
N ILE A 135 11.64 -3.02 3.99
CA ILE A 135 10.45 -2.77 3.18
C ILE A 135 10.74 -3.25 1.76
N GLY A 136 9.86 -4.07 1.21
CA GLY A 136 9.86 -4.52 -0.18
C GLY A 136 8.65 -3.94 -0.92
N PRO A 137 8.81 -2.98 -1.84
CA PRO A 137 7.69 -2.45 -2.62
C PRO A 137 7.18 -3.52 -3.60
N ILE A 138 5.85 -3.66 -3.67
CA ILE A 138 5.15 -4.55 -4.59
C ILE A 138 4.93 -3.77 -5.88
N VAL A 139 5.69 -4.11 -6.92
CA VAL A 139 5.65 -3.42 -8.22
C VAL A 139 5.15 -4.38 -9.28
N ALA A 140 3.93 -4.15 -9.79
CA ALA A 140 3.32 -4.94 -10.85
C ALA A 140 3.24 -4.10 -12.13
N ASN A 141 3.64 -4.63 -13.29
CA ASN A 141 3.67 -3.87 -14.55
C ASN A 141 4.41 -2.51 -14.48
N GLY A 142 5.41 -2.40 -13.59
CA GLY A 142 6.15 -1.16 -13.36
C GLY A 142 5.43 -0.13 -12.48
N ASP A 143 4.26 -0.46 -11.94
CA ASP A 143 3.46 0.40 -11.07
C ASP A 143 3.53 -0.10 -9.61
N PRO A 144 3.94 0.74 -8.63
CA PRO A 144 4.04 0.31 -7.23
C PRO A 144 2.66 0.25 -6.58
N ILE A 145 2.10 -0.93 -6.39
CA ILE A 145 0.71 -1.12 -5.95
C ILE A 145 0.56 -1.37 -4.44
N GLY A 146 1.69 -1.52 -3.73
CA GLY A 146 1.71 -1.79 -2.28
C GLY A 146 3.12 -2.03 -1.77
N ALA A 147 3.24 -2.52 -0.54
CA ALA A 147 4.51 -2.91 0.06
C ALA A 147 4.35 -4.04 1.07
N VAL A 148 5.42 -4.83 1.23
CA VAL A 148 5.61 -5.77 2.33
C VAL A 148 6.61 -5.15 3.31
N ILE A 149 6.24 -5.09 4.58
CA ILE A 149 7.06 -4.49 5.64
C ILE A 149 7.35 -5.55 6.69
N ILE A 150 8.61 -5.68 7.08
CA ILE A 150 9.03 -6.40 8.29
C ILE A 150 9.76 -5.41 9.19
N PHE A 151 9.40 -5.36 10.46
CA PHE A 151 10.07 -4.49 11.42
C PHE A 151 10.18 -5.14 12.80
N SER A 152 11.14 -4.67 13.58
CA SER A 152 11.36 -5.14 14.95
C SER A 152 11.64 -3.98 15.89
N LYS A 153 11.09 -4.07 17.11
CA LYS A 153 11.36 -3.12 18.20
C LYS A 153 12.59 -3.50 19.04
N GLU A 154 13.10 -4.72 18.86
CA GLU A 154 14.14 -5.28 19.74
C GLU A 154 15.27 -5.98 18.97
N ALA A 155 14.96 -6.61 17.83
CA ALA A 155 15.92 -7.36 17.04
C ALA A 155 16.52 -6.50 15.91
N ILE A 156 17.64 -6.97 15.36
CA ILE A 156 18.27 -6.39 14.17
C ILE A 156 17.89 -7.26 12.98
N ILE A 157 17.22 -6.64 12.02
CA ILE A 157 16.89 -7.21 10.71
C ILE A 157 18.16 -7.44 9.91
N SER A 158 18.20 -8.57 9.21
CA SER A 158 19.34 -9.02 8.42
C SER A 158 18.98 -9.15 6.95
N GLU A 159 19.94 -9.62 6.15
CA GLU A 159 19.70 -9.99 4.77
C GLU A 159 18.62 -11.06 4.59
N VAL A 160 18.35 -11.91 5.60
CA VAL A 160 17.32 -12.94 5.53
C VAL A 160 15.93 -12.30 5.39
N GLU A 161 15.59 -11.37 6.27
CA GLU A 161 14.33 -10.64 6.24
C GLU A 161 14.24 -9.77 4.98
N HIS A 162 15.36 -9.15 4.59
CA HIS A 162 15.40 -8.31 3.39
C HIS A 162 15.11 -9.11 2.12
N LYS A 163 15.71 -10.30 1.97
CA LYS A 163 15.36 -11.20 0.86
C LYS A 163 13.94 -11.72 0.96
N SER A 164 13.44 -11.95 2.18
CA SER A 164 12.06 -12.40 2.40
C SER A 164 11.03 -11.37 1.91
N VAL A 165 11.19 -10.07 2.24
CA VAL A 165 10.28 -9.03 1.72
C VAL A 165 10.39 -8.86 0.20
N ASN A 166 11.58 -9.01 -0.37
CA ASN A 166 11.77 -8.96 -1.83
C ASN A 166 11.06 -10.13 -2.53
N THR A 167 11.19 -11.35 -1.99
CA THR A 167 10.50 -12.53 -2.51
C THR A 167 8.99 -12.41 -2.39
N ALA A 168 8.51 -11.98 -1.21
CA ALA A 168 7.10 -11.74 -0.97
C ALA A 168 6.52 -10.71 -1.94
N ALA A 169 7.21 -9.57 -2.10
CA ALA A 169 6.76 -8.51 -2.98
C ALA A 169 6.74 -8.93 -4.45
N SER A 170 7.77 -9.65 -4.91
CA SER A 170 7.80 -10.20 -6.27
C SER A 170 6.71 -11.25 -6.51
N PHE A 171 6.41 -12.08 -5.52
CA PHE A 171 5.32 -13.06 -5.62
C PHE A 171 3.96 -12.37 -5.72
N LEU A 172 3.66 -11.43 -4.82
CA LEU A 172 2.40 -10.69 -4.82
C LEU A 172 2.23 -9.87 -6.10
N ALA A 173 3.30 -9.25 -6.61
CA ALA A 173 3.26 -8.54 -7.89
C ALA A 173 2.85 -9.46 -9.05
N LYS A 174 3.39 -10.68 -9.13
CA LYS A 174 3.03 -11.65 -10.18
C LYS A 174 1.59 -12.16 -10.09
N GLN A 175 1.00 -12.19 -8.89
CA GLN A 175 -0.43 -12.51 -8.75
C GLN A 175 -1.33 -11.41 -9.32
N MET A 176 -0.80 -10.20 -9.51
CA MET A 176 -1.53 -9.04 -10.04
C MET A 176 -1.33 -8.83 -11.54
N GLU A 177 -0.40 -9.55 -12.14
CA GLU A 177 -0.15 -9.55 -13.58
C GLU A 177 -0.94 -10.65 -14.31
N GLN A 178 -1.59 -11.55 -13.58
CA GLN A 178 -2.40 -12.66 -14.10
C GLN A 178 -3.87 -12.29 -14.30
#